data_AF-A0A1W1EDE4-F1
#
_entry.id   AF-A0A1W1EDE4-F1
#
_cell.length_a   1.000
_cell.length_b   1.000
_cell.length_c   1.000
_cell.angle_alpha   90.00
_cell.angle_beta   90.00
_cell.angle_gamma   90.00
#
_symmetry.space_group_name_H-M   'P 1'
#
loop_
_entity.id
_entity.type
_entity.pdbx_description
1 polymer ?
#
loop_
_entity_poly.entity_id
_entity_poly.type
_entity_poly.pdbx_seq_one_letter_code
_entity_poly.pdbx_strand_id
1 'polypeptide(L)'
;MFVEYLEKIKNIENIELYLILIIFIILLLLIFNTISYYYSKKRKIKNLHEFAKDGNIYAQSNLAKKYQKGSDVVKNQTKAAFWYQKAYFSGDEDAKIYLKKLLNR
;
A
#
# COMPACT_ATOMS: atom_id res chain seq x y z
N MET A 1 58.24 10.86 -4.45
CA MET A 1 57.58 11.96 -3.71
C MET A 1 56.45 12.62 -4.49
N PHE A 2 56.68 13.36 -5.59
CA PHE A 2 55.58 14.03 -6.33
C PHE A 2 54.65 13.07 -7.09
N VAL A 3 55.19 12.04 -7.76
CA VAL A 3 54.39 11.01 -8.46
C VAL A 3 53.48 10.24 -7.49
N GLU A 4 54.01 9.83 -6.33
CA GLU A 4 53.23 9.15 -5.28
C GLU A 4 52.09 10.03 -4.73
N TYR A 5 52.31 11.34 -4.63
CA TYR A 5 51.29 12.29 -4.21
C TYR A 5 50.14 12.40 -5.22
N LEU A 6 50.47 12.45 -6.52
CA LEU A 6 49.48 12.45 -7.59
C LEU A 6 48.67 11.15 -7.65
N GLU A 7 49.30 9.99 -7.44
CA GLU A 7 48.59 8.70 -7.36
C GLU A 7 47.63 8.65 -6.18
N LYS A 8 48.00 9.22 -5.02
CA LYS A 8 47.14 9.28 -3.85
C LYS A 8 45.89 10.13 -4.08
N ILE A 9 46.02 11.27 -4.76
CA ILE A 9 44.87 12.12 -5.13
C ILE A 9 43.93 11.37 -6.07
N LYS A 10 44.47 10.75 -7.13
CA LYS A 10 43.68 9.95 -8.09
C LYS A 10 42.94 8.80 -7.40
N ASN A 11 43.55 8.15 -6.42
CA ASN A 11 42.90 7.08 -5.64
C ASN A 11 41.77 7.61 -4.75
N ILE A 12 41.90 8.81 -4.18
CA ILE A 12 40.84 9.44 -3.38
C ILE A 12 39.63 9.79 -4.27
N GLU A 13 39.86 10.40 -5.43
CA GLU A 13 38.79 10.72 -6.40
C GLU A 13 38.03 9.45 -6.86
N ASN A 14 38.75 8.34 -7.08
CA ASN A 14 38.13 7.06 -7.41
C ASN A 14 37.25 6.53 -6.27
N ILE A 15 37.68 6.65 -5.00
CA ILE A 15 36.91 6.22 -3.83
C ILE A 15 35.61 7.03 -3.71
N GLU A 16 35.68 8.35 -3.91
CA GLU A 16 34.48 9.22 -3.89
C GLU A 16 33.47 8.78 -4.95
N LEU A 17 33.92 8.45 -6.16
CA LEU A 17 33.07 7.95 -7.24
C LEU A 17 32.40 6.61 -6.88
N TYR A 18 33.13 5.67 -6.27
CA TYR A 18 32.55 4.41 -5.81
C TYR A 18 31.51 4.62 -4.71
N LEU A 19 31.75 5.53 -3.77
CA LEU A 19 30.78 5.86 -2.72
C LEU A 19 29.50 6.45 -3.31
N ILE A 20 29.62 7.38 -4.25
CA ILE A 20 28.47 7.95 -4.97
C ILE A 20 27.68 6.87 -5.69
N LEU A 21 28.37 5.96 -6.41
CA LEU A 21 27.73 4.86 -7.12
C LEU A 21 26.99 3.90 -6.16
N ILE A 22 27.58 3.57 -5.02
CA ILE A 22 26.96 2.71 -4.00
C ILE A 22 25.70 3.38 -3.45
N ILE A 23 25.78 4.67 -3.10
CA ILE A 23 24.63 5.45 -2.60
C ILE A 23 23.53 5.48 -3.67
N PHE A 24 23.89 5.70 -4.93
CA PHE A 24 22.94 5.71 -6.04
C PHE A 24 22.24 4.35 -6.20
N ILE A 25 22.98 3.24 -6.12
CA ILE A 25 22.40 1.88 -6.16
C ILE A 25 21.45 1.66 -4.98
N ILE A 26 21.83 2.08 -3.77
CA ILE A 26 20.97 1.98 -2.58
C ILE A 26 19.67 2.77 -2.78
N LEU A 27 19.76 3.99 -3.32
CA LEU A 27 18.58 4.81 -3.62
C LEU A 27 17.68 4.13 -4.66
N LEU A 28 18.24 3.54 -5.72
CA LEU A 28 17.47 2.77 -6.70
C LEU A 28 16.74 1.58 -6.07
N LEU A 29 17.39 0.84 -5.17
CA LEU A 29 16.77 -0.28 -4.45
C LEU A 29 15.62 0.20 -3.54
N LEU A 30 15.77 1.33 -2.85
CA LEU A 30 14.71 1.92 -2.03
C LEU A 30 13.52 2.34 -2.89
N ILE A 31 13.77 2.99 -4.03
CA ILE A 31 12.72 3.40 -4.97
C ILE A 31 12.00 2.17 -5.53
N PHE A 32 12.74 1.14 -5.96
CA PHE A 32 12.15 -0.09 -6.46
C PHE A 32 11.23 -0.77 -5.41
N ASN A 33 11.68 -0.86 -4.17
CA ASN A 33 10.90 -1.44 -3.08
C ASN A 33 9.61 -0.64 -2.79
N THR A 34 9.69 0.70 -2.78
CA THR A 34 8.50 1.55 -2.54
C THR A 34 7.48 1.45 -3.67
N ILE A 35 7.95 1.45 -4.92
CA ILE A 35 7.11 1.25 -6.11
C ILE A 35 6.42 -0.12 -6.03
N SER A 36 7.19 -1.19 -5.79
CA SER A 36 6.67 -2.55 -5.66
C SER A 36 5.61 -2.67 -4.56
N TYR A 37 5.87 -2.08 -3.38
CA TYR A 37 4.92 -2.02 -2.27
C TYR A 37 3.60 -1.33 -2.67
N TYR A 38 3.68 -0.17 -3.32
CA TYR A 38 2.49 0.58 -3.77
C TYR A 38 1.67 -0.22 -4.80
N TYR A 39 2.32 -0.86 -5.77
CA TYR A 39 1.65 -1.72 -6.75
C TYR A 39 0.94 -2.90 -6.09
N SER A 40 1.61 -3.58 -5.15
CA SER A 40 1.02 -4.70 -4.39
C SER A 40 -0.22 -4.25 -3.62
N LYS A 41 -0.14 -3.10 -2.95
CA LYS A 41 -1.27 -2.52 -2.20
C LYS A 41 -2.44 -2.16 -3.11
N LYS A 42 -2.18 -1.49 -4.24
CA LYS A 42 -3.21 -1.13 -5.23
C LYS A 42 -3.90 -2.37 -5.81
N ARG A 43 -3.14 -3.42 -6.13
CA ARG A 43 -3.66 -4.70 -6.61
C ARG A 43 -4.55 -5.38 -5.57
N LYS A 44 -4.14 -5.41 -4.29
CA LYS A 44 -4.95 -5.99 -3.19
C LYS A 44 -6.33 -5.34 -3.10
N ILE A 45 -6.40 -4.01 -3.19
CA ILE A 45 -7.68 -3.28 -3.16
C ILE A 45 -8.52 -3.53 -4.41
N LYS A 46 -7.89 -3.58 -5.58
CA LYS A 46 -8.58 -3.93 -6.83
C LYS A 46 -9.22 -5.33 -6.74
N ASN A 47 -8.45 -6.34 -6.35
CA ASN A 47 -8.96 -7.71 -6.21
C ASN A 47 -10.07 -7.78 -5.15
N LEU A 48 -9.92 -7.05 -4.04
CA LEU A 48 -10.98 -6.96 -3.02
C LEU A 48 -12.28 -6.39 -3.59
N HIS A 49 -12.20 -5.38 -4.47
CA HIS A 49 -13.36 -4.85 -5.17
C HIS A 49 -14.00 -5.86 -6.13
N GLU A 50 -13.20 -6.62 -6.87
CA GLU A 50 -13.68 -7.68 -7.78
C GLU A 50 -14.41 -8.76 -6.99
N PHE A 51 -13.77 -9.34 -5.97
CA PHE A 51 -14.40 -10.36 -5.13
C PHE A 51 -15.67 -9.87 -4.42
N ALA A 52 -15.69 -8.61 -3.97
CA ALA A 52 -16.89 -8.04 -3.36
C ALA A 52 -18.05 -7.91 -4.36
N LYS A 53 -17.75 -7.58 -5.63
CA LYS A 53 -18.75 -7.54 -6.71
C LYS A 53 -19.26 -8.94 -7.05
N ASP A 54 -18.40 -9.94 -7.01
CA ASP A 54 -18.73 -11.35 -7.29
C ASP A 54 -19.53 -12.03 -6.17
N GLY A 55 -19.88 -11.30 -5.09
CA GLY A 55 -20.72 -11.82 -4.01
C GLY A 55 -19.94 -12.43 -2.85
N ASN A 56 -18.61 -12.35 -2.84
CA ASN A 56 -17.82 -12.90 -1.73
C ASN A 56 -18.10 -12.11 -0.44
N ILE A 57 -18.73 -12.78 0.53
CA ILE A 57 -19.19 -12.22 1.81
C ILE A 57 -18.04 -11.53 2.56
N TYR A 58 -16.90 -12.22 2.69
CA TYR A 58 -15.72 -11.68 3.38
C TYR A 58 -15.16 -10.44 2.68
N ALA A 59 -15.14 -10.43 1.35
CA ALA A 59 -14.67 -9.29 0.57
C ALA A 59 -15.59 -8.08 0.74
N GLN A 60 -16.90 -8.27 0.73
CA GLN A 60 -17.88 -7.20 0.94
C GLN A 60 -17.72 -6.58 2.33
N SER A 61 -17.65 -7.40 3.39
CA SER A 61 -17.44 -6.90 4.75
C SER A 61 -16.09 -6.22 4.96
N ASN A 62 -15.02 -6.76 4.38
CA ASN A 62 -13.70 -6.12 4.45
C ASN A 62 -13.67 -4.79 3.70
N LEU A 63 -14.33 -4.71 2.53
CA LEU A 63 -14.41 -3.48 1.78
C LEU A 63 -15.24 -2.42 2.52
N ALA A 64 -16.33 -2.82 3.18
CA ALA A 64 -17.11 -1.96 4.04
C ALA A 64 -16.27 -1.38 5.20
N LYS A 65 -15.50 -2.24 5.90
CA LYS A 65 -14.57 -1.82 6.96
C LYS A 65 -13.52 -0.83 6.45
N LYS A 66 -12.97 -1.05 5.25
CA LYS A 66 -12.00 -0.13 4.63
C LYS A 66 -12.60 1.23 4.33
N TYR A 67 -13.79 1.29 3.74
CA TYR A 67 -14.50 2.56 3.51
C TYR A 67 -14.90 3.26 4.81
N GLN A 68 -15.28 2.51 5.85
CA GLN A 68 -15.62 3.07 7.15
C GLN A 68 -14.41 3.74 7.83
N LYS A 69 -13.23 3.11 7.74
CA LYS A 69 -12.00 3.59 8.38
C LYS A 69 -11.21 4.57 7.51
N GLY A 70 -11.38 4.53 6.19
CA GLY A 70 -10.49 5.22 5.26
C GLY A 70 -9.13 4.54 5.10
N SER A 71 -9.06 3.22 5.34
CA SER A 71 -7.81 2.46 5.20
C SER A 71 -7.65 1.96 3.77
N ASP A 72 -6.66 2.51 3.07
CA ASP A 72 -6.30 2.19 1.68
C ASP A 72 -7.31 2.65 0.62
N VAL A 73 -8.45 3.18 1.05
CA VAL A 73 -9.48 3.84 0.25
C VAL A 73 -9.92 5.12 0.95
N VAL A 74 -10.42 6.10 0.21
CA VAL A 74 -10.99 7.32 0.80
C VAL A 74 -12.16 6.93 1.71
N LYS A 75 -12.15 7.44 2.94
CA LYS A 75 -13.22 7.21 3.91
C LYS A 75 -14.56 7.65 3.31
N ASN A 76 -15.55 6.77 3.34
CA ASN A 76 -16.88 7.05 2.81
C ASN A 76 -17.91 6.18 3.54
N GLN A 77 -18.69 6.80 4.43
CA GLN A 77 -19.68 6.09 5.24
C GLN A 77 -20.83 5.53 4.39
N THR A 78 -21.26 6.22 3.34
CA THR A 78 -22.31 5.76 2.43
C THR A 78 -21.89 4.47 1.70
N LYS A 79 -20.67 4.42 1.17
CA LYS A 79 -20.12 3.22 0.54
C LYS A 79 -19.92 2.09 1.56
N ALA A 80 -19.51 2.42 2.78
CA ALA A 80 -19.42 1.43 3.85
C ALA A 80 -20.79 0.80 4.18
N ALA A 81 -21.84 1.62 4.35
CA ALA A 81 -23.21 1.15 4.55
C ALA A 81 -23.67 0.24 3.40
N PHE A 82 -23.45 0.65 2.16
CA PHE A 82 -23.80 -0.15 0.98
C PHE A 82 -23.16 -1.54 1.01
N TRP A 83 -21.85 -1.62 1.29
CA TRP A 83 -21.15 -2.90 1.31
C TRP A 83 -21.51 -3.76 2.54
N TYR A 84 -21.76 -3.16 3.71
CA TYR A 84 -22.29 -3.91 4.86
C TYR A 84 -23.70 -4.44 4.59
N GLN A 85 -24.55 -3.67 3.91
CA GLN A 85 -25.88 -4.12 3.53
C GLN A 85 -25.79 -5.31 2.56
N LYS A 86 -24.91 -5.25 1.56
CA LYS A 86 -24.65 -6.39 0.66
C LYS A 86 -24.15 -7.61 1.43
N ALA A 87 -23.15 -7.44 2.31
CA ALA A 87 -22.61 -8.54 3.10
C ALA A 87 -23.69 -9.21 3.96
N TYR A 88 -24.57 -8.42 4.58
CA TYR A 88 -25.71 -8.91 5.34
C TYR A 88 -26.65 -9.77 4.49
N PHE A 89 -27.04 -9.30 3.30
CA PHE A 89 -27.89 -10.07 2.38
C PHE A 89 -27.19 -11.31 1.81
N SER A 90 -25.85 -11.32 1.77
CA SER A 90 -25.07 -12.49 1.39
C SER A 90 -24.80 -13.45 2.56
N GLY A 91 -25.26 -13.15 3.79
CA GLY A 91 -25.18 -14.06 4.94
C GLY A 91 -24.22 -13.65 6.05
N ASP A 92 -23.60 -12.47 5.98
CA ASP A 92 -22.80 -11.91 7.08
C ASP A 92 -23.71 -11.28 8.14
N GLU A 93 -24.07 -12.04 9.17
CA GLU A 93 -24.91 -11.53 10.25
C GLU A 93 -24.26 -10.38 11.04
N ASP A 94 -22.93 -10.39 11.18
CA ASP A 94 -22.18 -9.33 11.86
C ASP A 94 -22.26 -8.00 11.10
N ALA A 95 -22.41 -8.04 9.78
CA ALA A 95 -22.57 -6.85 8.95
C ALA A 95 -23.78 -6.00 9.37
N LYS A 96 -24.83 -6.63 9.92
CA LYS A 96 -26.00 -5.90 10.49
C LYS A 96 -25.60 -5.05 11.69
N ILE A 97 -24.76 -5.57 12.58
CA ILE A 97 -24.27 -4.85 13.76
C ILE A 97 -23.42 -3.65 13.31
N TYR A 98 -22.52 -3.86 12.35
CA TYR A 98 -21.69 -2.78 11.81
C TYR A 98 -22.50 -1.71 11.09
N LEU A 99 -23.52 -2.10 10.32
CA LEU A 99 -24.44 -1.17 9.66
C LEU A 99 -25.20 -0.32 10.68
N LYS A 100 -25.79 -0.95 11.71
CA LYS A 100 -26.50 -0.23 12.78
C LYS A 100 -25.58 0.75 13.51
N LYS A 101 -24.35 0.34 13.82
CA LYS A 101 -23.34 1.21 14.45
C LYS A 101 -22.96 2.39 13.55
N LEU A 102 -22.96 2.21 12.24
CA LEU A 102 -22.61 3.27 11.28
C LEU A 102 -23.74 4.29 11.10
N LEU A 103 -25.00 3.86 11.16
CA LEU A 103 -26.18 4.72 11.01
C LEU A 103 -26.57 5.45 12.31
N ASN A 104 -26.22 4.91 13.47
CA ASN A 104 -26.52 5.50 14.77
C ASN A 104 -25.43 6.46 15.29
N ARG A 105 -24.58 6.98 14.40
CA ARG A 105 -23.46 7.87 14.72
C ARG A 105 -23.66 9.21 14.05
#